data_AF-A0A2L2WKB9-F1
#
_entry.id   AF-A0A2L2WKB9-F1
#
_cell.length_a   1.000
_cell.length_b   1.000
_cell.length_c   1.000
_cell.angle_alpha   90.00
_cell.angle_beta   90.00
_cell.angle_gamma   90.00
#
_symmetry.space_group_name_H-M   'P 1'
#
loop_
_entity.id
_entity.type
_entity.pdbx_description
1 polymer ?
#
loop_
_entity_poly.entity_id
_entity_poly.type
_entity_poly.pdbx_seq_one_letter_code
_entity_poly.pdbx_strand_id
1 'polypeptide(L)'
;METVNGTICISHAELTGRIITTANLNNLVRRGRVQQVQKGGNGRTALYAVESLPMKWRTEVYKRYPDLQEQAESREFIDTVEPDGAALNFY
;
A
#
# COMPACT_ATOMS: atom_id res chain seq x y z
N MET A 1 -8.77 4.59 0.31
CA MET A 1 -7.41 4.25 -0.20
C MET A 1 -7.31 4.60 -1.68
N GLU A 2 -6.10 4.89 -2.15
CA GLU A 2 -5.82 5.32 -3.52
C GLU A 2 -4.50 4.69 -4.00
N THR A 3 -4.40 4.35 -5.28
CA THR A 3 -3.13 3.94 -5.90
C THR A 3 -2.40 5.15 -6.46
N VAL A 4 -1.28 5.52 -5.84
CA VAL A 4 -0.44 6.64 -6.28
C VAL A 4 0.87 6.09 -6.82
N ASN A 5 1.19 6.36 -8.09
CA ASN A 5 2.40 5.89 -8.75
C ASN A 5 2.61 4.37 -8.62
N GLY A 6 1.53 3.59 -8.75
CA GLY A 6 1.59 2.14 -8.61
C GLY A 6 1.70 1.60 -7.17
N THR A 7 1.76 2.48 -6.17
CA THR A 7 1.78 2.10 -4.75
C THR A 7 0.40 2.25 -4.13
N ILE A 8 -0.09 1.20 -3.48
CA ILE A 8 -1.34 1.26 -2.71
C ILE A 8 -1.11 2.14 -1.48
N CYS A 9 -1.87 3.23 -1.40
CA CYS A 9 -1.78 4.22 -0.34
C CYS A 9 -3.07 4.30 0.47
N ILE A 10 -2.90 4.49 1.77
CA ILE A 10 -3.99 4.66 2.73
C ILE A 10 -3.98 6.06 3.32
N SER A 11 -5.16 6.64 3.47
CA SER A 11 -5.30 7.98 4.02
C SER A 11 -5.08 7.99 5.53
N HIS A 12 -4.65 9.14 6.06
CA HIS A 12 -4.52 9.33 7.51
C HIS A 12 -5.82 8.96 8.24
N ALA A 13 -6.99 9.42 7.76
CA ALA A 13 -8.27 9.21 8.44
C ALA A 13 -8.64 7.72 8.52
N GLU A 14 -8.43 6.96 7.45
CA GLU A 14 -8.67 5.51 7.41
C GLU A 14 -7.72 4.77 8.36
N LEU A 15 -6.43 5.13 8.36
CA LEU A 15 -5.43 4.48 9.18
C LEU A 15 -5.64 4.78 10.68
N THR A 16 -5.86 6.06 11.03
CA THR A 16 -5.99 6.47 12.44
C THR A 16 -7.36 6.26 13.03
N GLY A 17 -8.36 5.94 12.20
CA GLY A 17 -9.73 5.73 12.67
C GLY A 17 -9.86 4.50 13.56
N ARG A 18 -9.28 3.36 13.15
CA ARG A 18 -9.44 2.07 13.85
C ARG A 18 -8.25 1.10 13.78
N ILE A 19 -7.14 1.46 13.13
CA ILE A 19 -5.98 0.55 12.93
C ILE A 19 -4.83 0.96 13.83
N ILE A 20 -4.36 2.20 13.70
CA ILE A 20 -3.24 2.72 14.50
C ILE A 20 -3.63 4.03 15.17
N THR A 21 -3.00 4.37 16.29
CA THR A 21 -3.16 5.71 16.86
C THR A 21 -2.31 6.73 16.09
N THR A 22 -2.77 7.98 16.03
CA THR A 22 -2.02 9.10 15.41
C THR A 22 -0.62 9.26 15.99
N ALA A 23 -0.47 9.08 17.31
CA ALA A 23 0.82 9.17 17.98
C ALA A 23 1.80 8.08 17.50
N ASN A 24 1.35 6.83 17.37
CA ASN A 24 2.16 5.73 16.87
C ASN A 24 2.52 5.92 15.40
N LEU A 25 1.58 6.37 14.56
CA LEU A 25 1.82 6.68 13.16
C LEU A 25 2.94 7.73 13.03
N ASN A 26 2.82 8.84 13.75
CA ASN A 26 3.83 9.90 13.72
C ASN A 26 5.20 9.42 14.17
N ASN A 27 5.26 8.54 15.18
CA ASN A 27 6.52 7.93 15.63
C ASN A 27 7.15 7.05 14.54
N LEU A 28 6.36 6.20 13.88
CA LEU A 28 6.83 5.33 12.80
C LEU A 28 7.34 6.13 11.60
N VAL A 29 6.64 7.19 11.21
CA VAL A 29 7.05 8.09 10.12
C VAL A 29 8.35 8.81 10.48
N ARG A 30 8.47 9.34 11.71
CA ARG A 30 9.69 10.01 12.19
C ARG A 30 10.90 9.08 12.22
N ARG A 31 10.69 7.79 12.49
CA ARG A 31 11.75 6.75 12.44
C ARG A 31 12.05 6.23 11.03
N GLY A 32 11.36 6.73 10.00
CA GLY A 32 11.50 6.25 8.63
C GLY A 32 10.98 4.84 8.39
N ARG A 33 10.18 4.28 9.31
CA ARG A 33 9.61 2.93 9.16
C ARG A 33 8.35 2.90 8.31
N VAL A 34 7.69 4.04 8.13
CA VAL A 34 6.50 4.19 7.28
C VAL A 34 6.76 5.31 6.30
N GLN A 35 6.52 5.02 5.03
CA GLN A 35 6.69 5.97 3.95
C GLN A 35 5.42 6.81 3.79
N GLN A 36 5.56 8.12 4.00
CA GLN A 36 4.54 9.09 3.65
C GLN A 36 4.72 9.48 2.18
N VAL A 37 3.80 9.03 1.33
CA VAL A 37 3.82 9.29 -0.12
C VAL A 37 3.35 10.71 -0.42
N GLN A 38 2.33 11.18 0.33
CA GLN A 38 1.82 12.54 0.21
C GLN A 38 1.72 13.20 1.58
N LYS A 39 2.29 14.40 1.70
CA LYS A 39 2.08 15.26 2.88
C LYS A 39 0.66 15.83 2.84
N GLY A 40 -0.02 15.79 3.99
CA GLY A 40 -1.30 16.47 4.16
C GLY A 40 -1.13 17.99 4.33
N GLY A 41 -2.23 18.73 4.16
CA GLY A 41 -2.29 20.19 4.32
C GLY A 41 -2.67 20.93 3.02
N ASN A 42 -3.13 22.17 3.14
CA ASN A 42 -3.66 22.99 2.03
C ASN A 42 -4.76 22.25 1.23
N GLY A 43 -5.73 21.65 1.94
CA GLY A 43 -6.82 20.88 1.31
C GLY A 43 -6.44 19.46 0.85
N ARG A 44 -5.17 19.05 0.98
CA ARG A 44 -4.71 17.72 0.61
C ARG A 44 -4.73 16.75 1.79
N THR A 45 -5.10 15.51 1.52
CA THR A 45 -5.08 14.40 2.47
C THR A 45 -3.68 13.78 2.52
N ALA A 46 -3.20 13.45 3.73
CA ALA A 46 -1.96 12.70 3.88
C ALA A 46 -2.15 11.24 3.49
N LEU A 47 -1.24 10.71 2.67
CA LEU A 47 -1.26 9.34 2.17
C LEU A 47 0.01 8.59 2.59
N TYR A 48 -0.16 7.34 3.00
CA TYR A 48 0.91 6.46 3.47
C TYR A 48 0.93 5.16 2.67
N ALA A 49 2.13 4.68 2.31
CA ALA A 49 2.26 3.43 1.56
C ALA A 49 1.93 2.23 2.45
N VAL A 50 0.96 1.40 2.03
CA VAL A 50 0.51 0.22 2.80
C VAL A 50 1.64 -0.79 2.99
N GLU A 51 2.44 -1.04 1.95
CA GLU A 51 3.56 -1.98 2.03
C GLU A 51 4.69 -1.54 2.97
N SER A 52 4.83 -0.24 3.23
CA SER A 52 5.79 0.24 4.22
C SER A 52 5.36 -0.02 5.67
N LEU A 53 4.07 -0.32 5.91
CA LEU A 53 3.56 -0.52 7.25
C LEU A 53 4.17 -1.77 7.90
N PRO A 54 4.49 -1.75 9.21
CA PRO A 54 4.84 -2.94 9.95
C PRO A 54 3.76 -4.03 9.82
N MET A 55 4.18 -5.30 9.78
CA MET A 55 3.32 -6.47 9.52
C MET A 55 1.98 -6.41 10.29
N LYS A 56 2.04 -6.13 11.59
CA LYS A 56 0.85 -6.02 12.46
C LYS A 56 -0.24 -5.11 11.87
N TRP A 57 0.14 -3.91 11.41
CA TRP A 57 -0.81 -2.93 10.88
C TRP A 57 -1.17 -3.21 9.43
N ARG A 58 -0.24 -3.76 8.65
CA ARG A 58 -0.50 -4.18 7.27
C ARG A 58 -1.56 -5.28 7.21
N THR A 59 -1.46 -6.29 8.07
CA THR A 59 -2.46 -7.36 8.18
C THR A 59 -3.83 -6.82 8.59
N GLU A 60 -3.89 -5.86 9.52
CA GLU A 60 -5.16 -5.23 9.90
C GLU A 60 -5.78 -4.42 8.76
N VAL A 61 -4.96 -3.73 7.95
CA VAL A 61 -5.41 -3.06 6.72
C VAL A 61 -6.02 -4.09 5.76
N TYR A 62 -5.29 -5.15 5.40
CA TYR A 62 -5.79 -6.15 4.46
C TYR A 62 -7.03 -6.91 4.97
N LYS A 63 -7.09 -7.21 6.27
CA LYS A 63 -8.27 -7.84 6.87
C LYS A 63 -9.54 -6.98 6.75
N ARG A 64 -9.39 -5.66 6.81
CA ARG A 64 -10.51 -4.72 6.75
C ARG A 64 -10.92 -4.40 5.31
N TYR A 65 -10.00 -4.56 4.38
CA TYR A 65 -10.17 -4.25 2.97
C TYR A 65 -9.69 -5.45 2.12
N PRO A 66 -10.46 -6.56 2.12
CA PRO A 66 -10.05 -7.83 1.51
C PRO A 66 -9.85 -7.74 -0.01
N ASP A 67 -10.64 -6.89 -0.70
CA ASP A 67 -10.54 -6.66 -2.14
C ASP A 67 -9.14 -6.15 -2.57
N LEU A 68 -8.35 -5.62 -1.64
CA LEU A 68 -6.99 -5.13 -1.89
C LEU A 68 -5.95 -6.25 -1.89
N GLN A 69 -6.20 -7.34 -1.16
CA GLN A 69 -5.30 -8.49 -1.17
C GLN A 69 -5.29 -9.12 -2.56
N GLU A 70 -6.47 -9.26 -3.18
CA GLU A 70 -6.59 -9.77 -4.55
C GLU A 70 -5.90 -8.86 -5.58
N GLN A 71 -5.95 -7.53 -5.42
CA GLN A 71 -5.24 -6.60 -6.31
C GLN A 71 -3.73 -6.62 -6.13
N ALA A 72 -3.24 -6.78 -4.90
CA ALA A 72 -1.82 -6.93 -4.62
C ALA A 72 -1.28 -8.25 -5.17
N GLU A 73 -1.96 -9.36 -4.88
CA GLU A 73 -1.60 -10.71 -5.36
C GLU A 73 -1.67 -10.83 -6.89
N SER A 74 -2.70 -10.24 -7.52
CA SER A 74 -2.80 -10.19 -8.99
C SER A 74 -1.65 -9.40 -9.64
N ARG A 75 -1.14 -8.37 -8.94
CA ARG A 75 -0.04 -7.55 -9.46
C ARG A 75 1.31 -8.26 -9.36
N GLU A 76 1.57 -8.98 -8.27
CA GLU A 76 2.76 -9.84 -8.16
C GLU A 76 2.74 -10.97 -9.20
N PHE A 77 1.55 -11.50 -9.51
CA PHE A 77 1.39 -12.50 -10.55
C PHE A 77 1.76 -11.96 -11.95
N ILE A 78 1.27 -10.78 -12.36
CA ILE A 78 1.59 -10.22 -13.68
C ILE A 78 3.09 -9.92 -13.85
N ASP A 79 3.76 -9.44 -12.80
CA ASP A 79 5.20 -9.08 -12.86
C ASP A 79 6.11 -10.33 -12.93
N THR A 80 5.59 -11.51 -12.59
CA THR A 80 6.28 -12.80 -12.70
C THR A 80 5.97 -13.58 -13.97
N VAL A 81 4.97 -13.15 -14.75
CA VAL A 81 4.71 -13.74 -16.07
C VAL A 81 5.69 -13.14 -17.08
N GLU A 82 6.89 -13.72 -17.17
CA GLU A 82 7.72 -13.57 -18.37
C GLU A 82 7.03 -14.32 -19.52
N PRO A 83 6.61 -13.65 -20.60
CA PRO A 83 6.19 -14.35 -21.80
C PRO A 83 7.40 -15.08 -22.38
N ASP A 84 7.36 -16.41 -22.40
CA ASP A 84 8.38 -17.24 -23.03
C ASP A 84 8.45 -16.92 -24.53
N GLY A 85 9.44 -16.12 -24.92
CA GLY A 85 9.66 -15.69 -26.29
C GLY A 85 9.90 -16.85 -27.27
N ALA A 86 10.18 -18.07 -26.78
CA ALA A 86 10.31 -19.25 -27.61
C ALA A 86 8.96 -19.70 -28.22
N ALA A 87 7.83 -19.41 -27.56
CA ALA A 87 6.51 -19.81 -28.04
C ALA A 87 5.97 -18.95 -29.20
N LEU A 88 6.54 -17.76 -29.44
CA LEU A 88 6.18 -16.88 -30.57
C LEU A 88 6.76 -17.36 -31.91
N ASN A 89 7.72 -18.30 -31.90
CA ASN A 89 8.40 -18.79 -33.10
C ASN A 89 7.76 -20.03 -33.74
N PHE A 90 6.69 -20.57 -33.15
CA PHE A 90 5.93 -21.68 -33.72
C PHE A 90 4.54 -21.18 -34.14
N TYR A 91 4.43 -20.75 -35.40
CA TYR A 91 3.18 -20.51 -36.10
C TYR A 91 2.87 -21.68 -37.04
#